data_AF-S3UW19-F1
#
_entry.id   AF-S3UW19-F1
#
_cell.length_a   1.000
_cell.length_b   1.000
_cell.length_c   1.000
_cell.angle_alpha   90.00
_cell.angle_beta   90.00
_cell.angle_gamma   90.00
#
_symmetry.space_group_name_H-M   'P 1'
#
loop_
_entity.id
_entity.type
_entity.pdbx_description
1 polymer ?
#
loop_
_entity_poly.entity_id
_entity_poly.type
_entity_poly.pdbx_seq_one_letter_code
_entity_poly.pdbx_strand_id
1 'polypeptide(L)'
;MKEKLAIVLLGHQESGKSMTWINLFQSNVKTGKYIRDLKLNNEEYVNVFLKNGSFEEREEEIEDMSFLEEIGILLISVQYIEHGIKTIDYLIEKNFGIIIQWLNPGYKDSDVRYFDYLGLIDRFISKGVTIQIRNGKEDPSERVNEIKGFIYGWAKQNDLILRYS
;
A
#
# COMPACT_ATOMS: atom_id res chain seq x y z
N MET A 1 0.21 -3.66 22.34
CA MET A 1 -0.64 -3.16 21.23
C MET A 1 -0.31 -4.00 20.02
N LYS A 2 -1.29 -4.50 19.26
CA LYS A 2 -0.98 -5.13 17.97
C LYS A 2 -0.45 -4.03 17.05
N GLU A 3 0.78 -4.17 16.59
CA GLU A 3 1.31 -3.29 15.55
C GLU A 3 0.43 -3.45 14.31
N LYS A 4 0.23 -2.37 13.56
CA LYS A 4 -0.51 -2.41 12.29
C LYS A 4 0.44 -2.09 11.16
N LEU A 5 0.25 -2.69 9.99
CA LEU A 5 1.06 -2.45 8.80
C LEU A 5 0.22 -1.82 7.69
N ALA A 6 0.76 -0.78 7.06
CA ALA A 6 0.21 -0.20 5.84
C ALA A 6 1.24 -0.29 4.71
N ILE A 7 0.85 -0.93 3.61
CA ILE A 7 1.57 -0.90 2.34
C ILE A 7 0.86 0.10 1.43
N VAL A 8 1.54 1.19 1.12
CA VAL A 8 1.02 2.30 0.32
C VAL A 8 1.66 2.26 -1.07
N LEU A 9 0.84 2.14 -2.11
CA LEU A 9 1.29 2.46 -3.47
C LEU A 9 0.95 3.91 -3.79
N LEU A 10 1.99 4.71 -3.99
CA LEU A 10 1.88 6.13 -4.25
C LEU A 10 2.26 6.44 -5.70
N GLY A 11 1.60 7.41 -6.32
CA GLY A 11 1.99 7.97 -7.63
C GLY A 11 0.82 8.67 -8.31
N HIS A 12 1.06 9.31 -9.45
CA HIS A 12 0.01 9.98 -10.23
C HIS A 12 -1.15 9.04 -10.65
N GLN A 13 -2.22 9.63 -11.17
CA GLN A 13 -3.26 8.87 -11.84
C GLN A 13 -2.64 7.96 -12.93
N GLU A 14 -3.17 6.74 -13.05
CA GLU A 14 -2.65 5.74 -13.99
C GLU A 14 -1.16 5.40 -13.83
N SER A 15 -0.58 5.57 -12.62
CA SER A 15 0.84 5.27 -12.37
C SER A 15 1.21 3.77 -12.37
N GLY A 16 0.24 2.86 -12.49
CA GLY A 16 0.46 1.40 -12.41
C GLY A 16 0.13 0.77 -11.05
N LYS A 17 -0.53 1.51 -10.14
CA LYS A 17 -0.96 1.01 -8.82
C LYS A 17 -1.88 -0.22 -8.95
N SER A 18 -2.96 -0.10 -9.72
CA SER A 18 -3.92 -1.19 -9.94
C SER A 18 -3.27 -2.43 -10.55
N MET A 19 -2.36 -2.25 -11.50
CA MET A 19 -1.60 -3.36 -12.10
C MET A 19 -0.76 -4.09 -11.05
N THR A 20 -0.16 -3.37 -10.12
CA THR A 20 0.61 -3.96 -9.01
C THR A 20 -0.28 -4.84 -8.13
N TRP A 21 -1.48 -4.38 -7.77
CA TRP A 21 -2.42 -5.19 -6.99
C TRP A 21 -2.95 -6.40 -7.76
N ILE A 22 -3.25 -6.26 -9.05
CA ILE A 22 -3.66 -7.38 -9.89
C ILE A 22 -2.59 -8.49 -9.90
N ASN A 23 -1.32 -8.10 -10.00
CA ASN A 23 -0.22 -9.06 -9.96
C ASN A 23 0.00 -9.65 -8.56
N LEU A 24 -0.15 -8.84 -7.51
CA LEU A 24 -0.03 -9.29 -6.12
C LEU A 24 -1.06 -10.38 -5.78
N PHE A 25 -2.31 -10.18 -6.18
CA PHE A 25 -3.44 -11.10 -5.92
C PHE A 25 -3.69 -12.10 -7.05
N GLN A 26 -2.92 -12.04 -8.14
CA GLN A 26 -3.08 -12.87 -9.34
C GLN A 26 -4.53 -12.88 -9.90
N SER A 27 -5.25 -11.78 -9.69
CA SER A 27 -6.67 -11.66 -10.02
C SER A 27 -7.09 -10.20 -10.13
N ASN A 28 -8.19 -9.95 -10.86
CA ASN A 28 -8.78 -8.61 -10.90
C ASN A 28 -9.33 -8.23 -9.53
N VAL A 29 -8.68 -7.27 -8.87
CA VAL A 29 -9.08 -6.82 -7.54
C VAL A 29 -9.74 -5.45 -7.58
N LYS A 30 -11.02 -5.40 -7.21
CA LYS A 30 -11.74 -4.15 -6.94
C LYS A 30 -11.53 -3.75 -5.48
N THR A 31 -11.63 -2.44 -5.19
CA THR A 31 -11.74 -1.94 -3.81
C THR A 31 -12.84 -2.73 -3.10
N GLY A 32 -12.43 -3.47 -2.06
CA GLY A 32 -13.34 -4.36 -1.33
C GLY A 32 -13.93 -3.67 -0.11
N LYS A 33 -15.03 -4.22 0.40
CA LYS A 33 -15.54 -3.96 1.75
C LYS A 33 -15.14 -5.06 2.75
N TYR A 34 -14.36 -6.04 2.29
CA TYR A 34 -14.10 -7.28 3.02
C TYR A 34 -12.60 -7.56 3.09
N ILE A 35 -12.22 -8.25 4.17
CA ILE A 35 -10.91 -8.87 4.35
C ILE A 35 -10.67 -9.87 3.21
N ARG A 36 -9.43 -9.96 2.74
CA ARG A 36 -8.98 -10.84 1.67
C ARG A 36 -7.81 -11.70 2.13
N ASP A 37 -7.76 -12.90 1.62
CA ASP A 37 -6.59 -13.76 1.78
C ASP A 37 -5.53 -13.35 0.76
N LEU A 38 -4.38 -12.88 1.24
CA LEU A 38 -3.20 -12.69 0.42
C LEU A 38 -2.31 -13.93 0.55
N LYS A 39 -2.24 -14.69 -0.53
CA LYS A 39 -1.36 -15.86 -0.64
C LYS A 39 0.11 -15.43 -0.63
N LEU A 40 0.87 -15.89 0.36
CA LEU A 40 2.29 -15.61 0.52
C LEU A 40 3.14 -16.66 -0.20
N ASN A 41 2.75 -17.93 -0.12
CA ASN A 41 3.32 -19.05 -0.86
C ASN A 41 2.25 -20.15 -1.05
N ASN A 42 2.65 -21.37 -1.44
CA ASN A 42 1.69 -22.44 -1.71
C ASN A 42 0.91 -22.94 -0.48
N GLU A 43 1.40 -22.68 0.71
CA GLU A 43 0.85 -23.22 1.97
C GLU A 43 0.37 -22.11 2.90
N GLU A 44 0.91 -20.89 2.78
CA GLU A 44 0.72 -19.81 3.72
C GLU A 44 0.01 -18.61 3.10
N TYR A 45 -0.87 -18.00 3.90
CA TYR A 45 -1.60 -16.78 3.54
C TYR A 45 -1.77 -15.86 4.75
N VAL A 46 -2.15 -14.61 4.52
CA VAL A 46 -2.50 -13.63 5.55
C VAL A 46 -3.75 -12.88 5.19
N ASN A 47 -4.48 -12.46 6.22
CA ASN A 47 -5.65 -11.60 6.08
C ASN A 47 -5.21 -10.16 5.88
N VAL A 48 -5.61 -9.56 4.76
CA VAL A 48 -5.32 -8.17 4.43
C VAL A 48 -6.60 -7.43 4.05
N PHE A 49 -6.58 -6.11 4.22
CA PHE A 49 -7.61 -5.24 3.67
C PHE A 49 -7.05 -4.46 2.48
N LEU A 50 -7.76 -4.45 1.35
CA LEU A 50 -7.33 -3.72 0.15
C LEU A 50 -8.27 -2.56 -0.17
N LYS A 51 -7.75 -1.34 -0.09
CA LYS A 51 -8.37 -0.12 -0.60
C LYS A 51 -7.70 0.28 -1.93
N ASN A 52 -8.22 -0.25 -3.04
CA ASN A 52 -7.70 -0.02 -4.40
C ASN A 52 -8.21 1.27 -5.07
N GLY A 53 -8.43 2.33 -4.29
CA GLY A 53 -8.83 3.64 -4.78
C GLY A 53 -8.46 4.65 -3.71
N SER A 54 -7.93 5.79 -4.13
CA SER A 54 -7.63 6.84 -3.17
C SER A 54 -8.93 7.35 -2.56
N PHE A 55 -8.85 7.86 -1.33
CA PHE A 55 -9.97 8.53 -0.66
C PHE A 55 -10.46 9.77 -1.42
N GLU A 56 -9.78 10.17 -2.50
CA GLU A 56 -10.10 11.37 -3.28
C GLU A 56 -11.21 11.15 -4.30
N GLU A 57 -11.39 9.92 -4.79
CA GLU A 57 -12.39 9.61 -5.82
C GLU A 57 -13.80 9.40 -5.25
N ARG A 58 -13.92 9.34 -3.92
CA ARG A 58 -15.17 9.14 -3.21
C ARG A 58 -15.11 10.04 -2.01
N GLU A 59 -15.97 11.04 -1.94
CA GLU A 59 -16.17 11.94 -0.78
C GLU A 59 -16.52 11.20 0.54
N GLU A 60 -16.35 9.88 0.60
CA GLU A 60 -16.37 9.06 1.79
C GLU A 60 -15.08 9.30 2.58
N GLU A 61 -15.25 10.14 3.59
CA GLU A 61 -14.24 10.62 4.51
C GLU A 61 -13.33 9.50 5.05
N ILE A 62 -12.07 9.90 5.26
CA ILE A 62 -11.07 9.23 6.09
C ILE A 62 -11.62 8.84 7.49
N GLU A 63 -12.78 9.38 7.87
CA GLU A 63 -13.49 9.18 9.13
C GLU A 63 -14.20 7.81 9.24
N ASP A 64 -14.63 7.17 8.15
CA ASP A 64 -15.24 5.82 8.21
C ASP A 64 -14.17 4.70 8.16
N MET A 65 -13.04 4.93 8.83
CA MET A 65 -11.96 3.95 8.99
C MET A 65 -12.03 3.22 10.34
N SER A 66 -13.20 3.24 11.00
CA SER A 66 -13.45 2.46 12.23
C SER A 66 -13.12 0.97 12.05
N PHE A 67 -13.36 0.44 10.86
CA PHE A 67 -12.99 -0.94 10.48
C PHE A 67 -11.48 -1.21 10.50
N LEU A 68 -10.61 -0.18 10.48
CA LEU A 68 -9.16 -0.33 10.64
C LEU A 68 -8.74 -0.78 12.04
N GLU A 69 -9.62 -0.70 13.04
CA GLU A 69 -9.32 -1.22 14.38
C GLU A 69 -9.16 -2.74 14.39
N GLU A 70 -9.86 -3.43 13.50
CA GLU A 70 -9.82 -4.89 13.38
C GLU A 70 -8.75 -5.38 12.38
N ILE A 71 -8.11 -4.46 11.63
CA ILE A 71 -7.18 -4.79 10.56
C ILE A 71 -5.73 -4.78 11.05
N GLY A 72 -5.02 -5.90 10.82
CA GLY A 72 -3.58 -5.99 11.01
C GLY A 72 -2.76 -5.44 9.83
N ILE A 73 -3.22 -5.66 8.59
CA ILE A 73 -2.50 -5.30 7.37
C ILE A 73 -3.42 -4.59 6.38
N LEU A 74 -3.09 -3.34 6.05
CA LEU A 74 -3.78 -2.50 5.07
C LEU A 74 -2.92 -2.37 3.80
N LEU A 75 -3.52 -2.61 2.65
CA LEU A 75 -2.97 -2.32 1.33
C LEU A 75 -3.77 -1.17 0.71
N ILE A 76 -3.10 -0.09 0.32
CA ILE A 76 -3.80 1.12 -0.13
C ILE A 76 -3.12 1.80 -1.32
N SER A 77 -3.93 2.22 -2.29
CA SER A 77 -3.52 3.11 -3.38
C SER A 77 -3.74 4.57 -2.96
N VAL A 78 -2.71 5.41 -3.12
CA VAL A 78 -2.77 6.86 -2.84
C VAL A 78 -2.32 7.63 -4.08
N GLN A 79 -3.01 8.71 -4.44
CA GLN A 79 -2.53 9.57 -5.51
C GLN A 79 -1.49 10.56 -4.99
N TYR A 80 -0.51 10.88 -5.84
CA TYR A 80 0.53 11.85 -5.49
C TYR A 80 0.03 13.29 -5.67
N ILE A 81 -0.88 13.68 -4.79
CA ILE A 81 -1.50 15.00 -4.67
C ILE A 81 -1.63 15.36 -3.19
N GLU A 82 -1.78 16.64 -2.86
CA GLU A 82 -1.88 17.13 -1.47
C GLU A 82 -2.90 16.36 -0.62
N HIS A 83 -4.08 16.08 -1.18
CA HIS A 83 -5.11 15.34 -0.46
C HIS A 83 -4.71 13.88 -0.19
N GLY A 84 -4.02 13.22 -1.12
CA GLY A 84 -3.51 11.86 -0.93
C GLY A 84 -2.43 11.79 0.14
N ILE A 85 -1.56 12.80 0.22
CA ILE A 85 -0.55 12.89 1.28
C ILE A 85 -1.18 12.94 2.67
N LYS A 86 -2.35 13.58 2.84
CA LYS A 86 -3.09 13.56 4.13
C LYS A 86 -3.52 12.16 4.55
N THR A 87 -3.75 11.25 3.61
CA THR A 87 -4.05 9.84 3.92
C THR A 87 -2.87 9.18 4.63
N ILE A 88 -1.64 9.52 4.23
CA ILE A 88 -0.43 8.98 4.85
C ILE A 88 -0.26 9.56 6.27
N ASP A 89 -0.47 10.88 6.45
CA ASP A 89 -0.44 11.47 7.80
C ASP A 89 -1.47 10.82 8.73
N TYR A 90 -2.69 10.56 8.25
CA TYR A 90 -3.71 9.86 9.03
C TYR A 90 -3.25 8.46 9.47
N LEU A 91 -2.62 7.70 8.58
CA LEU A 91 -2.09 6.37 8.94
C LEU A 91 -0.99 6.47 10.01
N ILE A 92 -0.18 7.52 10.00
CA ILE A 92 0.83 7.78 11.03
C ILE A 92 0.15 8.10 12.36
N GLU A 93 -0.87 8.96 12.36
CA GLU A 93 -1.65 9.29 13.57
C GLU A 93 -2.34 8.05 14.17
N LYS A 94 -2.66 7.05 13.33
CA LYS A 94 -3.19 5.75 13.75
C LYS A 94 -2.12 4.71 14.10
N ASN A 95 -0.85 5.11 14.24
CA ASN A 95 0.30 4.26 14.60
C ASN A 95 0.50 3.05 13.68
N PHE A 96 0.26 3.20 12.39
CA PHE A 96 0.68 2.18 11.42
C PHE A 96 2.20 2.24 11.23
N GLY A 97 2.84 1.08 11.15
CA GLY A 97 4.09 0.94 10.42
C GLY A 97 3.80 1.11 8.93
N ILE A 98 4.51 2.00 8.24
CA ILE A 98 4.19 2.37 6.85
C ILE A 98 5.37 2.08 5.94
N ILE A 99 5.06 1.39 4.85
CA ILE A 99 5.95 1.20 3.70
C ILE A 99 5.28 1.82 2.48
N ILE A 100 5.94 2.77 1.86
CA ILE A 100 5.51 3.43 0.63
C ILE A 100 6.34 2.88 -0.52
N GLN A 101 5.68 2.30 -1.53
CA GLN A 101 6.25 2.16 -2.86
C GLN A 101 5.75 3.31 -3.74
N TRP A 102 6.63 4.26 -4.01
CA TRP A 102 6.36 5.42 -4.82
C TRP A 102 6.71 5.13 -6.29
N LEU A 103 5.67 5.02 -7.12
CA LEU A 103 5.78 4.84 -8.57
C LEU A 103 6.14 6.17 -9.23
N ASN A 104 7.43 6.38 -9.43
CA ASN A 104 8.02 7.59 -9.98
C ASN A 104 9.22 7.24 -10.91
N PRO A 105 9.09 7.41 -12.25
CA PRO A 105 7.87 7.81 -12.93
C PRO A 105 6.77 6.75 -12.81
N GLY A 106 5.51 7.17 -12.88
CA GLY A 106 4.36 6.28 -13.05
C GLY A 106 4.25 5.78 -14.49
N TYR A 107 3.43 4.73 -14.70
CA TYR A 107 3.22 4.10 -16.00
C TYR A 107 2.88 5.09 -17.14
N LYS A 108 2.01 6.07 -16.88
CA LYS A 108 1.61 7.10 -17.86
C LYS A 108 2.44 8.39 -17.82
N ASP A 109 3.37 8.51 -16.89
CA ASP A 109 4.23 9.70 -16.83
C ASP A 109 5.23 9.70 -17.99
N SER A 110 5.96 10.81 -18.17
CA SER A 110 7.19 10.78 -18.95
C SER A 110 8.19 9.78 -18.37
N ASP A 111 9.19 9.35 -19.15
CA ASP A 111 10.23 8.44 -18.65
C ASP A 111 11.16 9.10 -17.60
N VAL A 112 11.04 10.42 -17.42
CA VAL A 112 11.77 11.18 -16.41
C VAL A 112 11.03 11.16 -15.09
N ARG A 113 11.76 10.90 -14.00
CA ARG A 113 11.24 11.05 -12.63
C ARG A 113 10.78 12.48 -12.38
N TYR A 114 9.62 12.64 -11.76
CA TYR A 114 9.20 13.94 -11.26
C TYR A 114 9.82 14.23 -9.90
N PHE A 115 10.03 15.52 -9.62
CA PHE A 115 10.59 15.98 -8.35
C PHE A 115 9.62 15.73 -7.19
N ASP A 116 10.18 15.61 -5.98
CA ASP A 116 9.43 15.53 -4.74
C ASP A 116 8.84 16.90 -4.34
N TYR A 117 7.90 17.41 -5.13
CA TYR A 117 7.28 18.72 -4.90
C TYR A 117 6.34 18.75 -3.68
N LEU A 118 5.94 17.59 -3.14
CA LEU A 118 5.11 17.49 -1.92
C LEU A 118 5.95 17.22 -0.66
N GLY A 119 7.28 17.12 -0.81
CA GLY A 119 8.21 16.90 0.29
C GLY A 119 8.01 15.56 1.01
N LEU A 120 7.61 14.51 0.27
CA LEU A 120 7.37 13.16 0.78
C LEU A 120 8.54 12.65 1.64
N ILE A 121 9.76 12.78 1.13
CA ILE A 121 10.98 12.24 1.74
C ILE A 121 11.20 12.92 3.10
N ASP A 122 11.25 14.25 3.11
CA ASP A 122 11.52 15.03 4.33
C ASP A 122 10.37 14.90 5.35
N ARG A 123 9.12 14.85 4.87
CA ARG A 123 7.92 14.78 5.72
C ARG A 123 7.77 13.46 6.46
N PHE A 124 8.18 12.34 5.86
CA PHE A 124 7.80 11.02 6.34
C PHE A 124 8.96 10.15 6.83
N ILE A 125 10.19 10.33 6.33
CA ILE A 125 11.34 9.54 6.81
C ILE A 125 11.59 9.79 8.29
N SER A 126 11.52 11.04 8.74
CA SER A 126 11.68 11.42 10.16
C SER A 126 10.61 10.82 11.07
N LYS A 127 9.48 10.37 10.51
CA LYS A 127 8.37 9.71 11.21
C LYS A 127 8.45 8.17 11.15
N GLY A 128 9.57 7.61 10.67
CA GLY A 128 9.79 6.16 10.60
C GLY A 128 9.15 5.46 9.40
N VAL A 129 8.67 6.21 8.41
CA VAL A 129 8.10 5.65 7.18
C VAL A 129 9.24 5.16 6.26
N THR A 130 9.09 3.95 5.73
CA THR A 130 10.02 3.44 4.70
C THR A 130 9.52 3.83 3.32
N ILE A 131 10.35 4.49 2.51
CA ILE A 131 10.00 4.91 1.14
C ILE A 131 10.90 4.19 0.14
N GLN A 132 10.27 3.53 -0.83
CA GLN A 132 10.91 2.86 -1.96
C GLN A 132 10.44 3.49 -3.27
N ILE A 133 11.36 4.09 -4.02
CA ILE A 133 11.06 4.63 -5.34
C ILE A 133 11.16 3.50 -6.37
N ARG A 134 10.11 3.30 -7.16
CA ARG A 134 10.05 2.28 -8.23
C ARG A 134 9.54 2.91 -9.51
N ASN A 135 9.93 2.35 -10.65
CA ASN A 135 9.44 2.78 -11.94
C ASN A 135 8.12 2.06 -12.25
N GLY A 136 7.02 2.81 -12.37
CA GLY A 136 5.70 2.27 -12.68
C GLY A 136 5.57 1.70 -14.10
N LYS A 137 6.54 2.00 -14.98
CA LYS A 137 6.60 1.49 -16.37
C LYS A 137 7.23 0.10 -16.48
N GLU A 138 7.97 -0.32 -15.46
CA GLU A 138 8.62 -1.62 -15.41
C GLU A 138 7.66 -2.73 -15.01
N ASP A 139 8.07 -3.97 -15.29
CA ASP A 139 7.35 -5.17 -14.91
C ASP A 139 7.05 -5.18 -13.39
N PRO A 140 5.79 -5.47 -12.98
CA PRO A 140 5.39 -5.44 -11.58
C PRO A 140 6.00 -6.54 -10.71
N SER A 141 6.59 -7.59 -11.26
CA SER A 141 6.98 -8.79 -10.51
C SER A 141 7.97 -8.47 -9.39
N GLU A 142 8.97 -7.61 -9.64
CA GLU A 142 9.96 -7.25 -8.64
C GLU A 142 9.32 -6.52 -7.45
N ARG A 143 8.57 -5.44 -7.73
CA ARG A 143 7.91 -4.66 -6.69
C ARG A 143 6.84 -5.46 -5.94
N VAL A 144 6.16 -6.40 -6.60
CA VAL A 144 5.23 -7.34 -5.98
C VAL A 144 5.95 -8.30 -5.03
N ASN A 145 7.11 -8.84 -5.43
CA ASN A 145 7.90 -9.72 -4.58
C ASN A 145 8.43 -8.98 -3.33
N GLU A 146 8.82 -7.72 -3.47
CA GLU A 146 9.19 -6.87 -2.34
C GLU A 146 8.02 -6.68 -1.37
N ILE A 147 6.84 -6.31 -1.87
CA ILE A 147 5.62 -6.18 -1.04
C ILE A 147 5.34 -7.49 -0.30
N LYS A 148 5.37 -8.63 -1.00
CA LYS A 148 5.17 -9.94 -0.37
C LYS A 148 6.22 -10.24 0.71
N GLY A 149 7.49 -9.92 0.45
CA GLY A 149 8.58 -10.11 1.39
C GLY A 149 8.38 -9.29 2.67
N PHE A 150 7.99 -8.03 2.55
CA PHE A 150 7.67 -7.18 3.71
C PHE A 150 6.50 -7.71 4.51
N ILE A 151 5.39 -8.02 3.83
CA ILE A 151 4.20 -8.57 4.47
C ILE A 151 4.53 -9.88 5.17
N TYR A 152 5.28 -10.77 4.52
CA TYR A 152 5.69 -12.05 5.09
C TYR A 152 6.54 -11.86 6.35
N GLY A 153 7.59 -11.04 6.28
CA GLY A 153 8.47 -10.78 7.42
C GLY A 153 7.72 -10.18 8.60
N TRP A 154 6.88 -9.18 8.34
CA TRP A 154 6.09 -8.51 9.37
C TRP A 154 5.00 -9.42 9.97
N ALA A 155 4.24 -10.14 9.14
CA ALA A 155 3.20 -11.06 9.59
C ALA A 155 3.79 -12.23 10.39
N LYS A 156 4.97 -12.72 10.01
CA LYS A 156 5.69 -13.76 10.75
C LYS A 156 6.12 -13.29 12.13
N GLN A 157 6.61 -12.07 12.27
CA GLN A 157 6.99 -11.49 13.57
C GLN A 157 5.78 -11.26 14.50
N ASN A 158 4.58 -11.14 13.94
CA ASN A 158 3.34 -10.85 14.67
C ASN A 158 2.40 -12.07 14.80
N ASP A 159 2.86 -13.27 14.44
CA ASP A 159 2.08 -14.53 14.47
C ASP A 159 0.75 -14.44 13.70
N LEU A 160 0.75 -13.79 12.53
CA LEU A 160 -0.43 -13.58 11.68
C LEU A 160 -0.50 -14.52 10.47
N ILE A 161 0.51 -15.37 10.27
CA ILE A 161 0.53 -16.33 9.15
C ILE A 161 -0.50 -17.43 9.40
N LEU A 162 -1.36 -17.64 8.41
CA LEU A 162 -2.34 -18.73 8.35
C LEU A 162 -1.90 -19.77 7.32
N ARG A 163 -2.39 -21.00 7.47
CA ARG A 163 -2.07 -22.11 6.57
C ARG A 163 -3.33 -22.68 5.95
N TYR A 164 -3.24 -23.06 4.67
CA TYR A 164 -4.29 -23.85 4.04
C TYR A 164 -4.38 -25.23 4.71
N SER A 165 -5.59 -25.66 5.03
CA SER A 165 -5.89 -27.00 5.54
C SER A 165 -5.86 -28.06 4.44
#